data_AF-A0A662FBE7-F1
#
_entry.id   AF-A0A662FBE7-F1
#
_cell.length_a   1.000
_cell.length_b   1.000
_cell.length_c   1.000
_cell.angle_alpha   90.00
_cell.angle_beta   90.00
_cell.angle_gamma   90.00
#
_symmetry.space_group_name_H-M   'P 1'
#
loop_
_entity.id
_entity.type
_entity.pdbx_description
1 polymer ?
#
loop_
_entity_poly.entity_id
_entity_poly.type
_entity_poly.pdbx_seq_one_letter_code
_entity_poly.pdbx_strand_id
1 'polypeptide(L)'
;PEQPPTSPTSSPIETFVNSFDFPKMQGVNILIDIPEENIKVFQISYGEPQDCPSGCFFSRATGIKNNNKIAWISINNYDDFDVSNLQMYDFDSSDSYLFTDEFFNKLKSRDSWVYQYAFLPLLAKDPDTPNETLLKIAEALSSDIQPLLANSLLENPSVQQNKEILTIIANLPVFSGDAYEEVRSKAQDLLNNLE
;
A
#
# COMPACT_ATOMS: atom_id res chain seq x y z
N PRO A 1 -27.28 -43.83 -1.13
CA PRO A 1 -27.36 -42.43 -1.60
C PRO A 1 -26.08 -41.70 -1.18
N GLU A 2 -25.09 -41.65 -2.08
CA GLU A 2 -23.94 -40.75 -1.92
C GLU A 2 -24.45 -39.30 -2.00
N GLN A 3 -24.15 -38.49 -0.98
CA GLN A 3 -24.31 -37.06 -1.08
C GLN A 3 -23.36 -36.54 -2.17
N PRO A 4 -23.82 -35.67 -3.08
CA PRO A 4 -22.93 -35.02 -4.02
C PRO A 4 -21.91 -34.17 -3.26
N PRO A 5 -20.65 -34.08 -3.74
CA PRO A 5 -19.64 -33.25 -3.11
C PRO A 5 -20.15 -31.81 -3.08
N THR A 6 -20.28 -31.25 -1.87
CA THR A 6 -20.46 -29.81 -1.68
C THR A 6 -19.32 -29.11 -2.39
N SER A 7 -19.64 -28.33 -3.43
CA SER A 7 -18.69 -27.44 -4.08
C SER A 7 -17.90 -26.67 -3.02
N PRO A 8 -16.57 -26.55 -3.12
CA PRO A 8 -15.81 -25.77 -2.17
C PRO A 8 -16.37 -24.34 -2.18
N THR A 9 -16.86 -23.88 -1.04
CA THR A 9 -17.28 -22.48 -0.87
C THR A 9 -16.09 -21.60 -1.24
N SER A 10 -16.23 -20.77 -2.28
CA SER A 10 -15.14 -19.90 -2.74
C SER A 10 -14.66 -19.01 -1.60
N SER A 11 -13.35 -18.80 -1.52
CA SER A 11 -12.76 -17.90 -0.53
C SER A 11 -13.36 -16.49 -0.66
N PRO A 12 -13.59 -15.73 0.43
CA PRO A 12 -14.04 -14.33 0.35
C PRO A 12 -13.16 -13.47 -0.58
N ILE A 13 -11.85 -13.77 -0.65
CA ILE A 13 -10.93 -13.08 -1.55
C ILE A 13 -11.23 -13.44 -3.01
N GLU A 14 -11.51 -14.70 -3.32
CA GLU A 14 -11.87 -15.10 -4.69
C GLU A 14 -13.19 -14.46 -5.12
N THR A 15 -14.18 -14.42 -4.22
CA THR A 15 -15.45 -13.73 -4.48
C THR A 15 -15.23 -12.24 -4.74
N PHE A 16 -14.39 -11.57 -3.94
CA PHE A 16 -14.02 -10.17 -4.14
C PHE A 16 -13.29 -9.95 -5.47
N VAL A 17 -12.28 -10.76 -5.79
CA VAL A 17 -11.51 -10.61 -7.04
C VAL A 17 -12.40 -10.82 -8.26
N ASN A 18 -13.29 -11.82 -8.23
CA ASN A 18 -14.19 -12.15 -9.32
C ASN A 18 -15.27 -11.07 -9.56
N SER A 19 -15.44 -10.08 -8.69
CA SER A 19 -16.41 -9.00 -8.91
C SER A 19 -15.90 -7.86 -9.81
N PHE A 20 -14.63 -7.88 -10.24
CA PHE A 20 -14.00 -6.79 -10.98
C PHE A 20 -13.68 -7.13 -12.45
N ASP A 21 -14.07 -8.29 -12.96
CA ASP A 21 -13.89 -8.70 -14.38
C ASP A 21 -12.45 -8.46 -14.93
N PHE A 22 -11.42 -8.75 -14.13
CA PHE A 22 -10.03 -8.59 -14.56
C PHE A 22 -9.73 -9.42 -15.83
N PRO A 23 -9.10 -8.83 -16.85
CA PRO A 23 -8.82 -9.53 -18.11
C PRO A 23 -7.77 -10.62 -17.89
N LYS A 24 -7.99 -11.83 -18.42
CA LYS A 24 -6.98 -12.92 -18.43
C LYS A 24 -6.32 -13.17 -17.06
N MET A 25 -7.10 -13.14 -15.98
CA MET A 25 -6.59 -13.37 -14.63
C MET A 25 -5.85 -14.72 -14.51
N GLN A 26 -4.65 -14.70 -13.95
CA GLN A 26 -3.79 -15.88 -13.77
C GLN A 26 -4.02 -16.62 -12.45
N GLY A 27 -4.82 -16.04 -11.55
CA GLY A 27 -5.17 -16.59 -10.24
C GLY A 27 -4.85 -15.64 -9.09
N VAL A 28 -5.22 -16.05 -7.87
CA VAL A 28 -4.97 -15.32 -6.62
C VAL A 28 -3.79 -15.96 -5.89
N ASN A 29 -2.77 -15.17 -5.59
CA ASN A 29 -1.62 -15.57 -4.79
C ASN A 29 -1.71 -14.93 -3.40
N ILE A 30 -1.64 -15.73 -2.34
CA ILE A 30 -1.59 -15.22 -0.96
C ILE A 30 -0.13 -14.92 -0.60
N LEU A 31 0.17 -13.63 -0.40
CA LEU A 31 1.48 -13.17 0.03
C LEU A 31 1.66 -13.41 1.53
N ILE A 32 0.69 -12.98 2.33
CA ILE A 32 0.69 -13.09 3.79
C ILE A 32 -0.62 -13.72 4.26
N ASP A 33 -0.52 -14.60 5.24
CA ASP A 33 -1.65 -15.14 5.99
C ASP A 33 -1.30 -15.05 7.49
N ILE A 34 -2.09 -14.28 8.24
CA ILE A 34 -1.95 -14.08 9.69
C ILE A 34 -3.30 -14.48 10.30
N PRO A 35 -3.52 -15.79 10.54
CA PRO A 35 -4.82 -16.30 10.98
C PRO A 35 -5.29 -15.71 12.30
N GLU A 36 -4.37 -15.46 13.24
CA GLU A 36 -4.63 -14.91 14.57
C GLU A 36 -5.23 -13.50 14.53
N GLU A 37 -4.85 -12.69 13.55
CA GLU A 37 -5.38 -11.34 13.31
C GLU A 37 -6.43 -11.32 12.20
N ASN A 38 -6.74 -12.48 11.60
CA ASN A 38 -7.67 -12.60 10.48
C ASN A 38 -7.28 -11.74 9.26
N ILE A 39 -5.98 -11.59 9.02
CA ILE A 39 -5.40 -10.77 7.94
C ILE A 39 -4.83 -11.63 6.84
N LYS A 40 -5.09 -11.26 5.58
CA LYS A 40 -4.42 -11.81 4.40
C LYS A 40 -4.03 -10.69 3.44
N VAL A 41 -2.79 -10.72 2.96
CA VAL A 41 -2.36 -9.89 1.82
C VAL A 41 -2.31 -10.80 0.60
N PHE A 42 -2.94 -10.39 -0.48
CA PHE A 42 -3.04 -11.18 -1.70
C PHE A 42 -2.68 -10.34 -2.92
N GLN A 43 -2.29 -11.02 -3.99
CA GLN A 43 -1.95 -10.41 -5.26
C GLN A 43 -2.56 -11.23 -6.40
N ILE A 44 -2.98 -10.51 -7.44
CA ILE A 44 -3.36 -11.11 -8.72
C ILE A 44 -2.46 -10.59 -9.82
N SER A 45 -2.23 -11.44 -10.82
CA SER A 45 -1.66 -11.05 -12.11
C SER A 45 -2.75 -11.17 -13.18
N TYR A 46 -2.84 -10.19 -14.06
CA TYR A 46 -3.87 -10.12 -15.09
C TYR A 46 -3.33 -9.45 -16.36
N GLY A 47 -4.09 -9.54 -17.44
CA GLY A 47 -3.79 -8.91 -18.73
C GLY A 47 -2.84 -9.71 -19.62
N GLU A 48 -2.37 -9.05 -20.68
CA GLU A 48 -1.40 -9.64 -21.60
C GLU A 48 0.02 -9.61 -21.01
N PRO A 49 0.86 -10.60 -21.33
CA PRO A 49 2.26 -10.57 -20.93
C PRO A 49 3.01 -9.44 -21.67
N GLN A 50 3.77 -8.66 -20.92
CA GLN A 50 4.59 -7.53 -21.37
C GLN A 50 6.08 -7.89 -21.34
N ASP A 51 6.87 -7.32 -22.26
CA ASP A 51 8.35 -7.49 -22.36
C ASP A 51 8.87 -8.94 -22.29
N CYS A 52 8.19 -9.84 -22.98
CA CYS A 52 8.54 -11.26 -22.98
C CYS A 52 9.96 -11.64 -23.42
N PRO A 53 10.64 -10.95 -24.36
CA PRO A 53 12.02 -11.28 -24.72
C PRO A 53 13.01 -11.20 -23.54
N SER A 54 12.71 -10.38 -22.52
CA SER A 54 13.55 -10.16 -21.34
C SER A 54 13.03 -10.86 -20.07
N GLY A 55 11.87 -11.52 -20.17
CA GLY A 55 11.12 -12.09 -19.06
C GLY A 55 9.75 -11.45 -18.94
N CYS A 56 8.70 -12.17 -19.33
CA CYS A 56 7.34 -11.63 -19.35
C CYS A 56 6.91 -11.15 -17.95
N PHE A 57 6.37 -9.94 -17.86
CA PHE A 57 5.63 -9.45 -16.69
C PHE A 57 4.18 -9.15 -17.06
N PHE A 58 3.34 -8.92 -16.06
CA PHE A 58 1.90 -8.72 -16.22
C PHE A 58 1.47 -7.50 -15.41
N SER A 59 0.28 -6.98 -15.71
CA SER A 59 -0.42 -6.10 -14.78
C SER A 59 -0.67 -6.83 -13.46
N ARG A 60 -0.58 -6.09 -12.36
CA ARG A 60 -0.72 -6.64 -11.01
C ARG A 60 -1.64 -5.79 -10.16
N ALA A 61 -2.44 -6.43 -9.34
CA ALA A 61 -3.20 -5.78 -8.29
C ALA A 61 -2.92 -6.48 -6.97
N THR A 62 -2.62 -5.70 -5.94
CA THR A 62 -2.35 -6.19 -4.59
C THR A 62 -3.48 -5.71 -3.69
N GLY A 63 -4.08 -6.60 -2.93
CA GLY A 63 -5.15 -6.30 -2.00
C GLY A 63 -4.86 -6.84 -0.61
N ILE A 64 -5.63 -6.36 0.35
CA ILE A 64 -5.59 -6.83 1.73
C ILE A 64 -7.01 -7.14 2.20
N LYS A 65 -7.13 -8.26 2.90
CA LYS A 65 -8.30 -8.66 3.65
C LYS A 65 -7.94 -8.50 5.13
N ASN A 66 -8.60 -7.60 5.83
CA ASN A 66 -8.51 -7.45 7.28
C ASN A 66 -9.89 -7.64 7.87
N ASN A 67 -10.08 -8.68 8.68
CA ASN A 67 -11.38 -9.01 9.24
C ASN A 67 -12.48 -9.16 8.17
N ASN A 68 -13.45 -8.24 8.14
CA ASN A 68 -14.56 -8.24 7.18
C ASN A 68 -14.33 -7.28 6.00
N LYS A 69 -13.19 -6.59 5.97
CA LYS A 69 -12.83 -5.57 4.99
C LYS A 69 -11.87 -6.16 3.96
N ILE A 70 -12.20 -6.02 2.69
CA ILE A 70 -11.36 -6.46 1.56
C ILE A 70 -11.30 -5.33 0.56
N ALA A 71 -10.10 -4.82 0.26
CA ALA A 71 -9.91 -3.76 -0.72
C ALA A 71 -8.50 -3.81 -1.31
N TRP A 72 -8.25 -2.98 -2.33
CA TRP A 72 -6.99 -2.91 -3.04
C TRP A 72 -5.99 -1.96 -2.37
N ILE A 73 -4.72 -2.32 -2.29
CA ILE A 73 -3.66 -1.43 -1.79
C ILE A 73 -2.72 -0.91 -2.88
N SER A 74 -2.71 -1.56 -4.06
CA SER A 74 -1.99 -1.05 -5.23
C SER A 74 -2.51 -1.72 -6.49
N ILE A 75 -2.57 -0.93 -7.57
CA ILE A 75 -2.92 -1.38 -8.92
C ILE A 75 -1.81 -0.90 -9.87
N ASN A 76 -1.04 -1.83 -10.41
CA ASN A 76 -0.07 -1.60 -11.46
C ASN A 76 -0.68 -2.08 -12.78
N ASN A 77 -1.34 -1.17 -13.48
CA ASN A 77 -2.07 -1.47 -14.70
C ASN A 77 -1.25 -1.06 -15.94
N TYR A 78 -0.77 -2.05 -16.68
CA TYR A 78 -0.11 -1.87 -17.98
C TYR A 78 -1.07 -2.12 -19.15
N ASP A 79 -2.25 -2.64 -18.85
CA ASP A 79 -3.34 -2.83 -19.81
C ASP A 79 -4.30 -1.62 -19.72
N ASP A 80 -5.05 -1.29 -20.76
CA ASP A 80 -6.07 -0.22 -20.69
C ASP A 80 -7.34 -0.66 -19.91
N PHE A 81 -7.15 -1.42 -18.82
CA PHE A 81 -8.22 -1.85 -17.94
C PHE A 81 -8.77 -0.67 -17.12
N ASP A 82 -10.10 -0.56 -17.02
CA ASP A 82 -10.72 0.51 -16.26
C ASP A 82 -10.61 0.24 -14.75
N VAL A 83 -9.70 0.96 -14.11
CA VAL A 83 -9.43 0.86 -12.67
C VAL A 83 -10.32 1.79 -11.84
N SER A 84 -11.21 2.58 -12.46
CA SER A 84 -12.01 3.59 -11.75
C SER A 84 -12.98 3.01 -10.72
N ASN A 85 -13.42 1.76 -10.93
CA ASN A 85 -14.32 1.04 -10.01
C ASN A 85 -13.56 0.29 -8.90
N LEU A 86 -12.22 0.30 -8.91
CA LEU A 86 -11.42 -0.38 -7.89
C LEU A 86 -11.35 0.49 -6.64
N GLN A 87 -11.98 0.02 -5.56
CA GLN A 87 -11.90 0.68 -4.28
C GLN A 87 -10.56 0.39 -3.60
N MET A 88 -9.82 1.46 -3.31
CA MET A 88 -8.61 1.38 -2.50
C MET A 88 -8.96 1.15 -1.03
N TYR A 89 -8.03 0.53 -0.30
CA TYR A 89 -8.16 0.33 1.13
C TYR A 89 -8.13 1.70 1.82
N ASP A 90 -9.15 1.94 2.61
CA ASP A 90 -9.39 3.14 3.41
C ASP A 90 -9.08 2.74 4.84
N PHE A 91 -8.05 3.24 5.51
CA PHE A 91 -7.69 2.78 6.86
C PHE A 91 -8.65 3.36 7.90
N ASP A 92 -8.84 2.67 9.02
CA ASP A 92 -9.58 3.21 10.16
C ASP A 92 -9.03 2.72 11.50
N SER A 93 -9.56 3.24 12.61
CA SER A 93 -9.11 2.88 13.96
C SER A 93 -9.21 1.39 14.32
N SER A 94 -10.01 0.59 13.58
CA SER A 94 -10.09 -0.87 13.77
C SER A 94 -8.94 -1.63 13.10
N ASP A 95 -8.16 -0.97 12.25
CA ASP A 95 -7.00 -1.52 11.54
C ASP A 95 -5.71 -1.52 12.38
N SER A 96 -5.81 -1.49 13.71
CA SER A 96 -4.68 -1.23 14.61
C SER A 96 -3.46 -2.14 14.41
N TYR A 97 -3.67 -3.42 14.09
CA TYR A 97 -2.56 -4.35 13.83
C TYR A 97 -1.77 -3.97 12.57
N LEU A 98 -2.42 -3.38 11.55
CA LEU A 98 -1.77 -2.94 10.32
C LEU A 98 -0.80 -1.79 10.56
N PHE A 99 -0.90 -1.07 11.67
CA PHE A 99 -0.01 0.03 12.05
C PHE A 99 1.22 -0.41 12.87
N THR A 100 1.34 -1.72 13.15
CA THR A 100 2.38 -2.25 14.03
C THR A 100 3.69 -2.54 13.29
N ASP A 101 4.80 -2.46 14.02
CA ASP A 101 6.11 -2.88 13.51
C ASP A 101 6.12 -4.38 13.17
N GLU A 102 5.30 -5.19 13.85
CA GLU A 102 5.17 -6.61 13.54
C GLU A 102 4.61 -6.83 12.14
N PHE A 103 3.49 -6.17 11.80
CA PHE A 103 2.92 -6.26 10.46
C PHE A 103 3.88 -5.70 9.41
N PHE A 104 4.50 -4.55 9.67
CA PHE A 104 5.47 -3.94 8.75
C PHE A 104 6.64 -4.88 8.45
N ASN A 105 7.21 -5.53 9.47
CA ASN A 105 8.31 -6.47 9.29
C ASN A 105 7.87 -7.73 8.54
N LYS A 106 6.67 -8.26 8.80
CA LYS A 106 6.11 -9.39 8.03
C LYS A 106 5.93 -9.03 6.56
N LEU A 107 5.30 -7.88 6.27
CA LEU A 107 5.11 -7.41 4.89
C LEU A 107 6.43 -7.15 4.17
N LYS A 108 7.34 -6.41 4.80
CA LYS A 108 8.67 -6.11 4.24
C LYS A 108 9.50 -7.36 3.96
N SER A 109 9.49 -8.35 4.85
CA SER A 109 10.25 -9.59 4.67
C SER A 109 9.66 -10.50 3.59
N ARG A 110 8.35 -10.41 3.34
CA ARG A 110 7.67 -11.20 2.33
C ARG A 110 7.76 -10.58 0.94
N ASP A 111 7.51 -9.28 0.86
CA ASP A 111 7.55 -8.51 -0.38
C ASP A 111 7.89 -7.05 -0.06
N SER A 112 9.18 -6.72 -0.14
CA SER A 112 9.67 -5.37 0.16
C SER A 112 9.14 -4.34 -0.83
N TRP A 113 8.82 -4.74 -2.06
CA TRP A 113 8.26 -3.82 -3.05
C TRP A 113 6.83 -3.44 -2.67
N VAL A 114 5.98 -4.42 -2.33
CA VAL A 114 4.62 -4.15 -1.84
C VAL A 114 4.66 -3.31 -0.56
N TYR A 115 5.56 -3.61 0.36
CA TYR A 115 5.72 -2.80 1.57
C TYR A 115 6.06 -1.33 1.24
N GLN A 116 7.13 -1.08 0.48
CA GLN A 116 7.66 0.26 0.24
C GLN A 116 6.82 1.09 -0.75
N TYR A 117 6.30 0.47 -1.81
CA TYR A 117 5.71 1.19 -2.94
C TYR A 117 4.20 1.05 -3.07
N ALA A 118 3.57 0.15 -2.31
CA ALA A 118 2.11 0.02 -2.28
C ALA A 118 1.53 0.40 -0.91
N PHE A 119 1.95 -0.33 0.13
CA PHE A 119 1.35 -0.21 1.45
C PHE A 119 1.72 1.10 2.16
N LEU A 120 3.01 1.44 2.26
CA LEU A 120 3.44 2.67 2.95
C LEU A 120 2.89 3.96 2.31
N PRO A 121 2.89 4.16 0.98
CA PRO A 121 2.35 5.38 0.39
C PRO A 121 0.84 5.54 0.64
N LEU A 122 0.07 4.45 0.56
CA LEU A 122 -1.35 4.46 0.86
C LEU A 122 -1.60 4.83 2.32
N LEU A 123 -0.90 4.15 3.24
CA LEU A 123 -0.97 4.42 4.68
C LEU A 123 -0.54 5.86 5.02
N ALA A 124 0.52 6.36 4.41
CA ALA A 124 1.05 7.69 4.65
C ALA A 124 0.05 8.80 4.29
N LYS A 125 -0.75 8.61 3.24
CA LYS A 125 -1.74 9.59 2.76
C LYS A 125 -3.06 9.55 3.54
N ASP A 126 -3.38 8.41 4.14
CA ASP A 126 -4.67 8.16 4.75
C ASP A 126 -4.90 9.01 6.03
N PRO A 127 -6.04 9.74 6.13
CA PRO A 127 -6.30 10.66 7.25
C PRO A 127 -6.46 9.95 8.60
N ASP A 128 -6.82 8.67 8.62
CA ASP A 128 -7.04 7.89 9.84
C ASP A 128 -5.78 7.18 10.36
N THR A 129 -4.66 7.31 9.64
CA THR A 129 -3.38 6.78 10.10
C THR A 129 -2.91 7.50 11.38
N PRO A 130 -2.54 6.75 12.45
CA PRO A 130 -2.08 7.33 13.69
C PRO A 130 -0.83 8.21 13.52
N ASN A 131 -0.78 9.33 14.24
CA ASN A 131 0.38 10.24 14.23
C ASN A 131 1.71 9.55 14.55
N GLU A 132 1.70 8.57 15.47
CA GLU A 132 2.89 7.79 15.80
C GLU A 132 3.40 6.97 14.61
N THR A 133 2.49 6.45 13.78
CA THR A 133 2.82 5.71 12.57
C THR A 133 3.35 6.66 11.50
N LEU A 134 2.72 7.82 11.31
CA LEU A 134 3.19 8.86 10.37
C LEU A 134 4.58 9.37 10.75
N LEU A 135 4.85 9.57 12.05
CA LEU A 135 6.16 9.96 12.57
C LEU A 135 7.22 8.91 12.26
N LYS A 136 6.95 7.62 12.55
CA LYS A 136 7.86 6.52 12.21
C LYS A 136 8.21 6.47 10.73
N ILE A 137 7.22 6.67 9.85
CA ILE A 137 7.45 6.72 8.40
C ILE A 137 8.37 7.90 8.05
N ALA A 138 8.13 9.08 8.62
CA ALA A 138 8.95 10.26 8.37
C ALA A 138 10.40 10.07 8.83
N GLU A 139 10.63 9.48 10.01
CA GLU A 139 11.98 9.20 10.52
C GLU A 139 12.73 8.22 9.62
N ALA A 140 12.04 7.21 9.07
CA ALA A 140 12.64 6.21 8.19
C ALA A 140 13.17 6.78 6.87
N LEU A 141 12.59 7.88 6.37
CA LEU A 141 13.01 8.55 5.11
C LEU A 141 14.45 9.07 5.14
N SER A 142 15.02 9.26 6.33
CA SER A 142 16.44 9.65 6.49
C SER A 142 17.42 8.55 6.07
N SER A 143 16.99 7.30 6.12
CA SER A 143 17.82 6.11 5.87
C SER A 143 17.50 5.41 4.55
N ASP A 144 16.35 5.72 3.94
CA ASP A 144 15.88 5.12 2.69
C ASP A 144 15.29 6.19 1.77
N ILE A 145 15.81 6.32 0.55
CA ILE A 145 15.47 7.41 -0.38
C ILE A 145 14.16 7.08 -1.09
N GLN A 146 13.05 7.67 -0.62
CA GLN A 146 11.70 7.44 -1.13
C GLN A 146 10.91 8.76 -1.30
N PRO A 147 11.19 9.56 -2.34
CA PRO A 147 10.53 10.86 -2.54
C PRO A 147 9.01 10.76 -2.75
N LEU A 148 8.51 9.66 -3.34
CA LEU A 148 7.07 9.44 -3.52
C LEU A 148 6.36 9.22 -2.18
N LEU A 149 6.97 8.44 -1.27
CA LEU A 149 6.45 8.23 0.08
C LEU A 149 6.46 9.54 0.88
N ALA A 150 7.52 10.33 0.75
CA ALA A 150 7.62 11.63 1.41
C ALA A 150 6.56 12.63 0.91
N ASN A 151 6.27 12.66 -0.40
CA ASN A 151 5.14 13.46 -0.91
C ASN A 151 3.79 12.93 -0.38
N SER A 152 3.62 11.61 -0.28
CA SER A 152 2.38 11.01 0.26
C SER A 152 2.13 11.41 1.71
N LEU A 153 3.18 11.51 2.55
CA LEU A 153 3.07 12.07 3.89
C LEU A 153 2.62 13.53 3.89
N LEU A 154 3.14 14.36 2.98
CA LEU A 154 2.75 15.78 2.90
C LEU A 154 1.30 15.98 2.41
N GLU A 155 0.71 14.98 1.77
CA GLU A 155 -0.72 14.98 1.40
C GLU A 155 -1.63 14.66 2.60
N ASN A 156 -1.09 14.11 3.69
CA ASN A 156 -1.87 13.74 4.87
C ASN A 156 -2.31 14.98 5.68
N PRO A 157 -3.61 15.15 5.96
CA PRO A 157 -4.11 16.30 6.72
C PRO A 157 -3.49 16.45 8.11
N SER A 158 -3.23 15.34 8.80
CA SER A 158 -2.62 15.35 10.13
C SER A 158 -1.16 15.78 10.07
N VAL A 159 -0.41 15.36 9.03
CA VAL A 159 0.97 15.80 8.81
C VAL A 159 1.05 17.29 8.51
N GLN A 160 0.13 17.82 7.68
CA GLN A 160 0.11 19.25 7.33
C GLN A 160 -0.04 20.17 8.55
N GLN A 161 -0.53 19.66 9.69
CA GLN A 161 -0.68 20.39 10.94
C GLN A 161 0.33 19.94 12.02
N ASN A 162 1.22 19.00 11.71
CA ASN A 162 2.16 18.43 12.66
C ASN A 162 3.58 19.01 12.48
N LYS A 163 3.93 19.97 13.35
CA LYS A 163 5.23 20.66 13.31
C LYS A 163 6.42 19.70 13.43
N GLU A 164 6.31 18.63 14.20
CA GLU A 164 7.39 17.65 14.38
C GLU A 164 7.67 16.89 13.07
N ILE A 165 6.64 16.29 12.49
CA ILE A 165 6.77 15.54 11.24
C ILE A 165 7.25 16.44 10.10
N LEU A 166 6.68 17.63 9.96
CA LEU A 166 7.11 18.56 8.93
C LEU A 166 8.56 19.02 9.12
N THR A 167 9.03 19.19 10.36
CA THR A 167 10.43 19.53 10.64
C THR A 167 11.37 18.40 10.22
N ILE A 168 10.99 17.13 10.45
CA ILE A 168 11.76 15.97 9.98
C ILE A 168 11.84 15.98 8.46
N ILE A 169 10.71 16.16 7.77
CA ILE A 169 10.66 16.15 6.31
C ILE A 169 11.46 17.32 5.73
N ALA A 170 11.36 18.53 6.29
CA ALA A 170 12.10 19.71 5.85
C ALA A 170 13.62 19.57 6.01
N ASN A 171 14.08 18.71 6.93
CA ASN A 171 15.50 18.48 7.22
C ASN A 171 16.02 17.14 6.67
N LEU A 172 15.32 16.51 5.72
CA LEU A 172 15.80 15.27 5.11
C LEU A 172 17.21 15.44 4.49
N PRO A 173 18.06 14.41 4.56
CA PRO A 173 19.42 14.50 4.04
C PRO A 173 19.46 14.76 2.53
N VAL A 174 20.52 15.45 2.09
CA VAL A 174 20.81 15.66 0.67
C VAL A 174 21.57 14.44 0.15
N PHE A 175 20.96 13.71 -0.77
CA PHE A 175 21.57 12.58 -1.46
C PHE A 175 22.07 12.98 -2.86
N SER A 176 22.70 12.04 -3.57
CA SER A 176 23.13 12.27 -4.95
C SER A 176 21.93 12.63 -5.83
N GLY A 177 22.01 13.76 -6.55
CA GLY A 177 20.90 14.29 -7.35
C GLY A 177 19.78 14.95 -6.53
N ASP A 178 19.99 15.13 -5.22
CA ASP A 178 19.08 15.78 -4.29
C ASP A 178 17.60 15.37 -4.44
N ALA A 179 17.35 14.06 -4.35
CA ALA A 179 16.03 13.48 -4.56
C ALA A 179 14.90 14.08 -3.68
N TYR A 180 15.23 14.76 -2.60
CA TYR A 180 14.27 15.37 -1.67
C TYR A 180 14.15 16.89 -1.79
N GLU A 181 14.81 17.55 -2.75
CA GLU A 181 14.80 19.03 -2.88
C GLU A 181 13.37 19.61 -2.84
N GLU A 182 12.49 19.15 -3.72
CA GLU A 182 11.10 19.62 -3.80
C GLU A 182 10.30 19.30 -2.53
N VAL A 183 10.54 18.11 -1.95
CA VAL A 183 9.84 17.65 -0.74
C VAL A 183 10.20 18.52 0.46
N ARG A 184 11.49 18.84 0.64
CA ARG A 184 11.95 19.72 1.72
C ARG A 184 11.37 21.12 1.57
N SER A 185 11.35 21.66 0.34
CA SER A 185 10.74 22.96 0.07
C SER A 185 9.27 22.99 0.46
N LYS A 186 8.47 22.00 0.02
CA LYS A 186 7.05 21.92 0.36
C LYS A 186 6.82 21.79 1.87
N ALA A 187 7.63 20.98 2.55
CA ALA A 187 7.53 20.83 4.00
C ALA A 187 7.85 22.15 4.74
N GLN A 188 8.86 22.90 4.27
CA GLN A 188 9.18 24.21 4.82
C GLN A 188 8.05 25.23 4.59
N ASP A 189 7.43 25.23 3.41
CA ASP A 189 6.29 26.10 3.13
C ASP A 189 5.10 25.79 4.05
N LEU A 190 4.81 24.51 4.29
CA LEU A 190 3.78 24.08 5.24
C LEU A 190 4.13 24.51 6.68
N LEU A 191 5.39 24.35 7.12
CA LEU A 191 5.85 24.82 8.44
C LEU A 191 5.62 26.33 8.62
N ASN A 192 5.99 27.12 7.61
CA ASN A 192 5.84 28.57 7.67
C ASN A 192 4.37 29.01 7.78
N ASN A 193 3.43 28.20 7.31
CA ASN A 193 1.99 28.46 7.41
C ASN A 193 1.39 28.10 8.78
N LEU A 194 2.14 27.39 9.64
CA LEU A 194 1.73 27.06 11.01
C LEU A 194 2.18 28.09 12.05
N GLU A 195 3.04 29.04 11.67
CA GLU A 195 3.57 30.11 12.54
C GLU A 195 2.73 31.39 12.49
#